data_AF-A0A0F9AR55-F1
#
_entry.id   AF-A0A0F9AR55-F1
#
_cell.length_a   1.000
_cell.length_b   1.000
_cell.length_c   1.000
_cell.angle_alpha   90.00
_cell.angle_beta   90.00
_cell.angle_gamma   90.00
#
_symmetry.space_group_name_H-M   'P 1'
#
loop_
_entity.id
_entity.type
_entity.pdbx_description
1 polymer ?
#
loop_
_entity_poly.entity_id
_entity_poly.type
_entity_poly.pdbx_seq_one_letter_code
_entity_poly.pdbx_strand_id
1 'polypeptide(L)'
;MIINKITEKEEEYLKKKFEAFDTLLENKKEALGYMKKDATLFAYFFFKNDMGTRFKALSWQDKYFNSKSHRRLLCCARQIGKSTVAGIDSLHKAYFNPGFTILTVSRTKEQAMELVYRMRRFLNTSRFT
;
A
#
# COMPACT_ATOMS: atom_id res chain seq x y z
N MET A 1 18.19 -7.57 -15.45
CA MET A 1 16.96 -7.47 -14.63
C MET A 1 17.23 -8.12 -13.29
N ILE A 2 17.66 -7.35 -12.30
CA ILE A 2 17.94 -7.89 -10.96
C ILE A 2 16.60 -7.94 -10.22
N ILE A 3 15.88 -9.06 -10.36
CA ILE A 3 14.96 -9.46 -9.29
C ILE A 3 15.88 -9.88 -8.16
N ASN A 4 16.25 -8.96 -7.27
CA ASN A 4 16.85 -9.36 -6.00
C ASN A 4 15.85 -10.34 -5.38
N LYS A 5 16.25 -11.60 -5.22
CA LYS A 5 15.49 -12.56 -4.42
C LYS A 5 15.10 -11.84 -3.14
N ILE A 6 13.82 -11.83 -2.81
CA ILE A 6 13.37 -11.37 -1.50
C ILE A 6 14.22 -12.14 -0.49
N THR A 7 15.03 -11.42 0.27
CA THR A 7 15.93 -12.07 1.23
C THR A 7 15.12 -12.41 2.46
N GLU A 8 15.38 -13.55 3.10
CA GLU A 8 14.70 -13.95 4.36
C GLU A 8 14.75 -12.82 5.41
N LYS A 9 15.84 -12.04 5.40
CA LYS A 9 16.01 -10.83 6.22
C LYS A 9 14.94 -9.75 5.97
N GLU A 10 14.51 -9.56 4.73
CA GLU A 10 13.46 -8.59 4.38
C GLU A 10 12.07 -9.04 4.85
N GLU A 11 11.79 -10.35 4.78
CA GLU A 11 10.54 -10.90 5.30
C GLU A 11 10.50 -10.84 6.82
N GLU A 12 11.61 -11.17 7.49
CA GLU A 12 11.74 -11.04 8.93
C GLU A 12 11.58 -9.58 9.39
N TYR A 13 12.18 -8.64 8.67
CA TYR A 13 11.99 -7.20 8.91
C TYR A 13 10.51 -6.81 8.84
N LEU A 14 9.80 -7.22 7.78
CA LEU A 14 8.38 -6.90 7.62
C LEU A 14 7.52 -7.53 8.71
N LYS A 15 7.81 -8.77 9.10
CA LYS A 15 7.12 -9.43 10.19
C LYS A 15 7.26 -8.64 11.49
N LYS A 16 8.49 -8.27 11.88
CA LYS A 16 8.77 -7.44 13.06
C LYS A 16 8.09 -6.07 12.97
N LYS A 17 8.07 -5.46 11.78
CA LYS A 17 7.40 -4.18 11.53
C LYS A 17 5.90 -4.27 11.81
N PHE A 18 5.22 -5.32 11.36
CA PHE A 18 3.80 -5.51 11.62
C PHE A 18 3.51 -5.82 13.10
N GLU A 19 4.31 -6.67 13.73
CA GLU A 19 4.19 -7.00 15.16
C GLU A 19 4.37 -5.75 16.04
N ALA A 20 5.39 -4.93 15.75
CA ALA A 20 5.60 -3.66 16.45
C ALA A 20 4.47 -2.66 16.20
N PHE A 21 3.85 -2.68 15.01
CA PHE A 21 2.70 -1.82 14.77
C PHE A 21 1.46 -2.32 15.51
N ASP A 22 1.27 -3.63 15.66
CA ASP A 22 0.16 -4.20 16.42
C ASP A 22 0.18 -3.79 17.89
N THR A 23 1.37 -3.70 18.52
CA THR A 23 1.49 -3.16 19.88
C THR A 23 1.19 -1.67 19.94
N LEU A 24 1.57 -0.90 18.92
CA LEU A 24 1.28 0.53 18.83
C LEU A 24 -0.20 0.87 18.66
N LEU A 25 -1.05 -0.08 18.24
CA LEU A 25 -2.49 0.16 18.07
C LEU A 25 -3.20 0.53 19.38
N GLU A 26 -2.64 0.15 20.52
CA GLU A 26 -3.12 0.57 21.85
C GLU A 26 -3.05 2.11 22.00
N ASN A 27 -2.03 2.73 21.39
CA ASN A 27 -1.87 4.18 21.33
C ASN A 27 -2.29 4.73 19.95
N LYS A 28 -3.61 4.95 19.79
CA LYS A 28 -4.22 5.40 18.52
C LYS A 28 -3.56 6.65 17.91
N LYS A 29 -3.15 7.62 18.73
CA LYS A 29 -2.54 8.88 18.25
C LYS A 29 -1.19 8.62 17.62
N GLU A 30 -0.39 7.77 18.26
CA GLU A 30 0.93 7.39 17.77
C GLU A 30 0.81 6.51 16.51
N ALA A 31 -0.07 5.51 16.53
CA ALA A 31 -0.34 4.66 15.37
C ALA A 31 -0.75 5.49 14.13
N LEU A 32 -1.60 6.51 14.32
CA LEU A 32 -1.97 7.43 13.23
C LEU A 32 -0.76 8.20 12.67
N GLY A 33 0.17 8.61 13.53
CA GLY A 33 1.41 9.26 13.12
C GLY A 33 2.29 8.37 12.25
N TYR A 34 2.37 7.08 12.57
CA TYR A 34 3.09 6.09 11.75
C TYR A 34 2.38 5.82 10.42
N MET A 35 1.06 5.60 10.44
CA MET A 35 0.27 5.42 9.21
C MET A 35 0.40 6.61 8.26
N LYS A 36 0.47 7.85 8.78
CA LYS A 36 0.69 9.05 7.96
C LYS A 36 2.01 9.00 7.18
N LYS A 37 3.05 8.41 7.77
CA LYS A 37 4.39 8.36 7.20
C LYS A 37 4.63 7.11 6.34
N ASP A 38 3.82 6.08 6.52
CA ASP A 38 4.05 4.75 5.99
C ASP A 38 2.77 4.12 5.43
N ALA A 39 2.70 4.07 4.09
CA ALA A 39 1.54 3.52 3.39
C ALA A 39 1.38 1.99 3.59
N THR A 40 2.45 1.27 3.96
CA THR A 40 2.38 -0.15 4.31
C THR A 40 1.56 -0.35 5.58
N LEU A 41 1.82 0.46 6.60
CA LEU A 41 1.10 0.38 7.88
C LEU A 41 -0.35 0.86 7.73
N PHE A 42 -0.57 1.91 6.94
CA PHE A 42 -1.91 2.35 6.56
C PHE A 42 -2.71 1.21 5.92
N ALA A 43 -2.13 0.52 4.94
CA ALA A 43 -2.78 -0.59 4.27
C ALA A 43 -3.02 -1.80 5.20
N TYR A 44 -2.04 -2.14 6.03
CA TYR A 44 -2.16 -3.21 7.03
C TYR A 44 -3.29 -2.94 8.04
N PHE A 45 -3.47 -1.68 8.43
CA PHE A 45 -4.52 -1.29 9.35
C PHE A 45 -5.92 -1.35 8.72
N PHE A 46 -6.09 -0.73 7.55
CA PHE A 46 -7.41 -0.56 6.96
C PHE A 46 -7.89 -1.76 6.14
N PHE A 47 -7.01 -2.48 5.45
CA PHE A 47 -7.45 -3.44 4.44
C PHE A 47 -7.31 -4.89 4.90
N LYS A 48 -8.37 -5.68 4.67
CA LYS A 48 -8.41 -7.13 4.93
C LYS A 48 -8.81 -7.90 3.66
N ASN A 49 -8.50 -9.18 3.57
CA ASN A 49 -9.07 -10.04 2.54
C ASN A 49 -10.45 -10.54 2.98
N ASP A 50 -11.11 -11.32 2.14
CA ASP A 50 -12.43 -11.88 2.44
C ASP A 50 -12.45 -12.82 3.66
N MET A 51 -11.28 -13.36 4.03
CA MET A 51 -11.08 -14.18 5.23
C MET A 51 -10.77 -13.34 6.48
N GLY A 52 -10.81 -12.01 6.39
CA GLY A 52 -10.51 -11.11 7.51
C GLY A 52 -9.02 -10.96 7.84
N THR A 53 -8.12 -11.55 7.04
CA THR A 53 -6.67 -11.41 7.20
C THR A 53 -6.23 -10.04 6.69
N ARG A 54 -5.43 -9.32 7.49
CA ARG A 54 -4.91 -7.98 7.12
C ARG A 54 -3.99 -8.05 5.90
N PHE A 55 -4.00 -6.97 5.12
CA PHE A 55 -3.08 -6.80 3.99
C PHE A 55 -1.64 -6.76 4.48
N LYS A 56 -0.83 -7.74 4.10
CA LYS A 56 0.63 -7.74 4.35
C LYS A 56 1.36 -7.44 3.04
N ALA A 57 2.01 -6.28 3.00
CA ALA A 57 2.81 -5.88 1.86
C ALA A 57 4.00 -6.84 1.65
N LEU A 58 4.35 -7.10 0.39
CA LEU A 58 5.61 -7.76 0.06
C LEU A 58 6.80 -6.78 0.23
N SER A 59 8.02 -7.29 0.37
CA SER A 59 9.20 -6.44 0.63
C SER A 59 9.41 -5.35 -0.43
N TRP A 60 9.19 -5.67 -1.70
CA TRP A 60 9.30 -4.68 -2.77
C TRP A 60 8.17 -3.63 -2.73
N GLN A 61 6.96 -4.02 -2.27
CA GLN A 61 5.83 -3.10 -2.11
C GLN A 61 6.12 -2.12 -1.00
N ASP A 62 6.63 -2.62 0.14
CA ASP A 62 7.03 -1.80 1.28
C ASP A 62 8.12 -0.79 0.90
N LYS A 63 9.16 -1.24 0.18
CA LYS A 63 10.20 -0.35 -0.36
C LYS A 63 9.64 0.71 -1.30
N TYR A 64 8.68 0.33 -2.15
CA TYR A 64 8.03 1.30 -3.05
C TYR A 64 7.21 2.32 -2.27
N PHE A 65 6.38 1.88 -1.31
CA PHE A 65 5.56 2.74 -0.46
C PHE A 65 6.39 3.72 0.35
N ASN A 66 7.50 3.26 0.92
CA ASN A 66 8.33 4.05 1.83
C ASN A 66 9.49 4.79 1.16
N SER A 67 9.63 4.67 -0.16
CA SER A 67 10.61 5.46 -0.92
C SER A 67 10.35 6.97 -0.77
N LYS A 68 11.38 7.72 -0.40
CA LYS A 68 11.33 9.18 -0.25
C LYS A 68 11.47 9.95 -1.57
N SER A 69 11.57 9.24 -2.69
CA SER A 69 11.73 9.85 -4.00
C SER A 69 10.44 10.55 -4.46
N HIS A 70 10.54 11.81 -4.88
CA HIS A 70 9.39 12.58 -5.39
C HIS A 70 8.77 11.96 -6.65
N ARG A 71 9.60 11.38 -7.54
CA ARG A 71 9.19 10.62 -8.72
C ARG A 71 9.66 9.18 -8.57
N ARG A 72 8.77 8.22 -8.80
CA ARG A 72 9.06 6.79 -8.69
C ARG A 72 8.70 6.09 -9.99
N LEU A 73 9.58 5.20 -10.46
CA LEU A 73 9.36 4.33 -11.61
C LEU A 73 9.43 2.88 -11.12
N LEU A 74 8.44 2.07 -11.51
CA LEU A 74 8.38 0.65 -11.15
C LEU A 74 8.50 -0.21 -12.41
N CYS A 75 9.71 -0.72 -12.69
CA CYS A 75 9.93 -1.73 -13.72
C CYS A 75 9.62 -3.11 -13.14
N CYS A 76 8.47 -3.68 -13.50
CA CYS A 76 7.94 -4.86 -12.83
C CYS A 76 7.28 -5.89 -13.75
N ALA A 77 7.20 -7.13 -13.26
CA ALA A 77 6.53 -8.22 -13.94
C ALA A 77 4.98 -8.07 -13.96
N ARG A 78 4.32 -8.94 -14.73
CA ARG A 78 2.85 -9.02 -14.74
C ARG A 78 2.35 -9.68 -13.45
N GLN A 79 1.12 -9.34 -13.06
CA GLN A 79 0.37 -9.96 -11.94
C GLN A 79 1.01 -9.93 -10.55
N ILE A 80 2.05 -9.14 -10.31
CA ILE A 80 2.67 -9.03 -8.98
C ILE A 80 1.89 -8.17 -7.97
N GLY A 81 0.73 -7.60 -8.34
CA GLY A 81 -0.02 -6.68 -7.48
C GLY A 81 0.33 -5.19 -7.67
N LYS A 82 0.92 -4.80 -8.82
CA LYS A 82 1.24 -3.40 -9.14
C LYS A 82 0.05 -2.44 -9.02
N SER A 83 -1.15 -2.84 -9.45
CA SER A 83 -2.35 -2.01 -9.37
C SER A 83 -2.84 -1.85 -7.92
N THR A 84 -2.64 -2.85 -7.07
CA THR A 84 -2.95 -2.77 -5.64
C THR A 84 -2.06 -1.74 -4.96
N VAL A 85 -0.74 -1.77 -5.25
CA VAL A 85 0.21 -0.75 -4.78
C VAL A 85 -0.19 0.65 -5.24
N ALA A 86 -0.51 0.82 -6.53
CA ALA A 86 -0.94 2.12 -7.05
C ALA A 86 -2.22 2.65 -6.37
N GLY A 87 -3.19 1.77 -6.11
CA GLY A 87 -4.44 2.13 -5.42
C GLY A 87 -4.20 2.52 -3.96
N ILE A 88 -3.43 1.73 -3.21
CA ILE A 88 -3.08 2.00 -1.82
C ILE A 88 -2.30 3.32 -1.70
N ASP A 89 -1.27 3.52 -2.52
CA ASP A 89 -0.44 4.72 -2.50
C ASP A 89 -1.26 5.98 -2.83
N SER A 90 -2.22 5.85 -3.75
CA SER A 90 -3.17 6.93 -4.07
C SER A 90 -4.06 7.24 -2.87
N LEU A 91 -4.70 6.23 -2.28
CA LEU A 91 -5.60 6.44 -1.13
C LEU A 91 -4.86 7.00 0.08
N HIS A 92 -3.65 6.53 0.37
CA HIS A 92 -2.80 7.06 1.44
C HIS A 92 -2.55 8.56 1.26
N LYS A 93 -2.17 8.98 0.04
CA LYS A 93 -1.96 10.41 -0.27
C LYS A 93 -3.25 11.22 -0.12
N ALA A 94 -4.36 10.75 -0.66
CA ALA A 94 -5.64 11.45 -0.53
C ALA A 94 -6.08 11.58 0.94
N TYR A 95 -5.90 10.52 1.73
CA TYR A 95 -6.35 10.46 3.12
C TYR A 95 -5.59 11.44 4.01
N PHE A 96 -4.27 11.56 3.84
CA PHE A 96 -3.43 12.41 4.69
C PHE A 96 -3.17 13.82 4.17
N ASN A 97 -3.62 14.14 2.95
CA ASN A 97 -3.41 15.45 2.33
C ASN A 97 -4.74 16.00 1.78
N PRO A 98 -5.53 16.71 2.62
CA PRO A 98 -6.77 17.35 2.18
C PRO A 98 -6.52 18.30 1.00
N GLY A 99 -7.43 18.30 0.03
CA GLY A 99 -7.35 19.14 -1.17
C GLY A 99 -6.42 18.62 -2.28
N PHE A 100 -5.76 17.48 -2.09
CA PHE A 100 -4.93 16.88 -3.14
C PHE A 100 -5.78 16.24 -4.24
N THR A 101 -5.42 16.52 -5.49
CA THR A 101 -6.01 15.85 -6.67
C THR A 101 -5.14 14.69 -7.11
N ILE A 102 -5.72 13.50 -7.21
CA ILE A 102 -5.04 12.31 -7.72
C ILE A 102 -5.52 12.05 -9.15
N LEU A 103 -4.59 12.11 -10.10
CA LEU A 103 -4.84 11.84 -11.50
C LEU A 103 -4.28 10.45 -11.88
N THR A 104 -5.15 9.58 -12.39
CA THR A 104 -4.75 8.31 -12.99
C THR A 104 -4.77 8.42 -14.50
N VAL A 105 -3.67 8.01 -15.13
CA VAL A 105 -3.53 7.98 -16.60
C VAL A 105 -3.08 6.59 -17.03
N SER A 106 -3.63 6.10 -18.13
CA SER A 106 -3.25 4.84 -18.75
C SER A 106 -3.47 4.90 -20.25
N ARG A 107 -3.11 3.82 -20.96
CA ARG A 107 -3.25 3.75 -22.41
C ARG A 107 -4.71 3.79 -22.87
N THR A 108 -5.63 3.19 -22.12
CA THR A 108 -7.07 3.23 -22.41
C THR A 108 -7.86 3.76 -21.22
N LYS A 109 -9.10 4.22 -21.46
CA LYS A 109 -10.00 4.72 -20.42
C LYS A 109 -10.40 3.62 -19.44
N GLU A 110 -10.65 2.41 -19.93
CA GLU A 110 -11.06 1.24 -19.14
C GLU A 110 -9.96 0.87 -18.14
N GLN A 111 -8.69 0.92 -18.54
CA GLN A 111 -7.55 0.67 -17.65
C GLN A 111 -7.45 1.71 -16.52
N ALA A 112 -7.72 2.99 -16.82
CA ALA A 112 -7.70 4.04 -15.82
C ALA A 112 -8.87 3.87 -14.85
N MET A 113 -10.05 3.58 -15.39
CA MET A 113 -11.26 3.34 -14.63
C MET A 113 -11.12 2.12 -13.72
N GLU A 114 -10.49 1.04 -14.16
CA GLU A 114 -10.22 -0.14 -13.34
C GLU A 114 -9.45 0.20 -12.05
N LEU A 115 -8.45 1.08 -12.15
CA LEU A 115 -7.72 1.52 -10.96
C LEU A 115 -8.61 2.37 -10.04
N VAL A 116 -9.43 3.26 -10.60
CA VAL A 116 -10.39 4.07 -9.83
C VAL A 116 -11.44 3.19 -9.14
N TYR A 117 -11.99 2.18 -9.83
CA TYR A 117 -12.93 1.23 -9.26
C TYR A 117 -12.30 0.44 -8.11
N ARG A 118 -11.04 0.04 -8.27
CA ARG A 118 -10.29 -0.63 -7.19
C ARG A 118 -10.13 0.26 -5.96
N MET A 119 -9.77 1.53 -6.13
CA MET A 119 -9.72 2.48 -5.01
C MET A 119 -11.08 2.63 -4.32
N ARG A 120 -12.16 2.74 -5.09
CA ARG A 120 -13.53 2.79 -4.54
C ARG A 120 -13.90 1.53 -3.77
N ARG A 121 -13.51 0.35 -4.28
CA ARG A 121 -13.71 -0.93 -3.57
C ARG A 121 -12.96 -0.93 -2.24
N PHE A 122 -11.68 -0.54 -2.24
CA PHE A 122 -10.88 -0.46 -1.01
C PHE A 122 -11.52 0.43 0.04
N LEU A 123 -12.06 1.59 -0.36
CA LEU A 123 -12.75 2.51 0.56
C LEU A 123 -14.08 1.97 1.08
N ASN A 124 -14.88 1.35 0.22
CA ASN A 124 -16.25 0.96 0.57
C ASN A 124 -16.31 -0.33 1.39
N THR A 125 -15.39 -1.27 1.13
CA THR A 125 -15.43 -2.59 1.77
C THR A 125 -14.33 -2.79 2.79
N SER A 126 -13.33 -1.89 2.80
CA SER A 126 -12.07 -2.14 3.51
C SER A 126 -11.42 -3.45 3.08
N ARG A 127 -11.67 -3.93 1.85
CA ARG A 127 -11.12 -5.18 1.29
C ARG A 127 -10.15 -4.96 0.15
N PHE A 128 -9.08 -5.75 0.08
CA PHE A 128 -8.05 -5.65 -0.97
C PHE A 128 -8.09 -6.74 -2.05
N THR A 129 -8.73 -7.87 -1.76
CA THR A 129 -9.09 -8.92 -2.74
C THR A 129 -10.51 -8.69 -3.22
#